data_AF-A0A3A5J758-F1
#
_entry.id   AF-A0A3A5J758-F1
#
_cell.length_a   1.000
_cell.length_b   1.000
_cell.length_c   1.000
_cell.angle_alpha   90.00
_cell.angle_beta   90.00
_cell.angle_gamma   90.00
#
_symmetry.space_group_name_H-M   'P 1'
#
loop_
_entity.id
_entity.type
_entity.pdbx_description
1 polymer ?
#
loop_
_entity_poly.entity_id
_entity_poly.type
_entity_poly.pdbx_seq_one_letter_code
_entity_poly.pdbx_strand_id
1 'polypeptide(L)' 'MIAGFFSSGAVAVVGLVVLAGEALWFRSRGAAVPWAHLLAGAGLLAALLGALRGWPWPFLALTLGIALAGHVMDRRRR' A
#
# COMPACT_ATOMS: atom_id res chain seq x y z
N MET A 1 -17.06 -11.43 14.10
CA MET A 1 -17.27 -10.38 13.08
C MET A 1 -15.95 -9.76 12.62
N ILE A 2 -15.09 -9.29 13.54
CA ILE A 2 -13.80 -8.64 13.22
C ILE A 2 -12.82 -9.58 12.49
N ALA A 3 -12.65 -10.83 12.92
CA ALA A 3 -11.72 -11.76 12.27
C ALA A 3 -12.03 -12.03 10.78
N GLY A 4 -13.32 -12.12 10.42
CA GLY A 4 -13.75 -12.31 9.03
C GLY A 4 -13.45 -11.11 8.12
N PHE A 5 -13.37 -9.91 8.69
CA PHE A 5 -12.98 -8.71 7.97
C PHE A 5 -11.47 -8.72 7.62
N PHE A 6 -10.62 -9.20 8.53
CA PHE A 6 -9.19 -9.34 8.27
C PHE A 6 -8.88 -10.49 7.29
N SER A 7 -9.58 -11.62 7.41
CA SER A 7 -9.35 -12.78 6.52
C SER A 7 -9.90 -12.59 5.11
N SER A 8 -10.86 -11.69 4.89
CA SER A 8 -11.45 -11.44 3.56
C SER A 8 -10.60 -10.52 2.67
N GLY A 9 -9.56 -9.89 3.22
CA GLY A 9 -8.78 -8.88 2.50
C GLY A 9 -9.49 -7.53 2.36
N ALA A 10 -10.69 -7.38 2.94
CA ALA A 10 -11.40 -6.10 2.98
C ALA A 10 -10.57 -5.02 3.69
N VAL A 11 -9.78 -5.39 4.69
CA VAL A 11 -8.86 -4.46 5.36
C VAL A 11 -7.80 -3.89 4.40
N ALA A 12 -7.31 -4.69 3.45
CA ALA A 12 -6.33 -4.25 2.48
C ALA A 12 -6.95 -3.24 1.50
N VAL A 13 -8.20 -3.48 1.10
CA VAL A 13 -8.96 -2.57 0.24
C VAL A 13 -9.23 -1.25 0.95
N VAL A 14 -9.66 -1.28 2.22
CA VAL A 14 -9.87 -0.06 3.01
C VAL A 14 -8.56 0.73 3.12
N GLY A 15 -7.44 0.05 3.40
CA GLY A 15 -6.13 0.71 3.43
C GLY A 15 -5.76 1.38 2.11
N LEU A 16 -6.02 0.74 0.97
CA LEU A 16 -5.77 1.32 -0.36
C LEU A 16 -6.63 2.57 -0.61
N VAL A 17 -7.91 2.54 -0.18
CA VAL A 17 -8.81 3.69 -0.28
C VAL A 17 -8.32 4.85 0.58
N VAL A 18 -7.85 4.58 1.81
CA VAL A 18 -7.28 5.61 2.70
C VAL A 18 -6.05 6.25 2.06
N LEU A 19 -5.10 5.45 1.55
CA LEU A 19 -3.90 5.97 0.89
C LEU A 19 -4.23 6.81 -0.36
N ALA A 20 -5.22 6.40 -1.15
CA ALA A 20 -5.71 7.19 -2.27
C ALA A 20 -6.33 8.52 -1.81
N GLY A 21 -7.07 8.50 -0.70
CA GLY A 21 -7.61 9.69 -0.04
C GLY A 21 -6.51 10.64 0.44
N GLU A 22 -5.45 10.12 1.07
CA GLU A 22 -4.29 10.92 1.47
C GLU A 22 -3.59 11.55 0.27
N ALA A 23 -3.37 10.78 -0.81
CA ALA A 23 -2.79 11.31 -2.04
C ALA A 23 -3.62 12.47 -2.62
N LEU A 24 -4.95 12.31 -2.64
CA LEU A 24 -5.88 13.33 -3.11
C LEU A 24 -5.90 14.55 -2.19
N TRP A 25 -5.82 14.34 -0.88
CA TRP A 25 -5.76 15.41 0.11
C TRP A 25 -4.50 16.26 -0.02
N PHE A 26 -3.33 15.65 -0.18
CA PHE A 26 -2.10 16.40 -0.43
C PHE A 26 -2.19 17.18 -1.74
N ARG A 27 -2.74 16.55 -2.79
CA ARG A 27 -2.93 17.20 -4.10
C ARG A 27 -3.90 18.37 -4.04
N SER A 28 -5.01 18.26 -3.30
CA SER A 28 -6.02 19.33 -3.19
C SER A 28 -5.50 20.55 -2.41
N ARG A 29 -4.53 20.33 -1.51
CA ARG A 29 -3.83 21.38 -0.76
C ARG A 29 -2.68 22.02 -1.53
N GLY A 30 -2.34 21.53 -2.74
CA GLY A 30 -1.14 21.96 -3.47
C GLY A 30 0.16 21.59 -2.76
N ALA A 31 0.11 20.65 -1.82
CA ALA A 31 1.26 20.23 -1.02
C ALA A 31 2.09 19.15 -1.76
N ALA A 32 3.37 19.06 -1.40
CA ALA A 32 4.22 17.98 -1.87
C ALA A 32 3.65 16.62 -1.39
N VAL A 33 3.30 15.76 -2.33
CA VAL A 33 2.76 14.43 -2.04
C VAL A 33 3.92 13.50 -1.67
N PRO A 34 3.87 12.81 -0.52
CA PRO A 34 4.92 11.86 -0.10
C PRO A 34 4.78 10.53 -0.86
N TRP A 35 4.99 10.57 -2.18
CA TRP A 35 4.78 9.43 -3.09
C TRP A 35 5.52 8.17 -2.67
N ALA A 36 6.74 8.30 -2.14
CA ALA A 36 7.53 7.16 -1.68
C ALA A 36 6.82 6.39 -0.55
N HIS A 37 6.23 7.10 0.41
CA HIS A 37 5.48 6.52 1.51
C HIS A 37 4.16 5.90 1.02
N LEU A 38 3.42 6.62 0.18
CA LEU A 38 2.12 6.17 -0.33
C LEU A 38 2.25 4.93 -1.21
N LEU A 39 3.25 4.90 -2.10
CA LEU A 39 3.54 3.73 -2.94
C LEU A 39 4.04 2.55 -2.11
N ALA A 40 4.81 2.80 -1.06
CA ALA A 40 5.26 1.74 -0.15
C ALA A 40 4.09 1.08 0.57
N GLY A 41 3.19 1.88 1.13
CA GLY A 41 1.96 1.39 1.76
C GLY A 41 1.05 0.66 0.77
N ALA A 42 0.86 1.21 -0.42
CA ALA A 42 0.01 0.60 -1.45
C ALA A 42 0.58 -0.74 -1.94
N GLY A 43 1.89 -0.84 -2.14
CA GLY A 43 2.56 -2.09 -2.52
C GLY A 43 2.40 -3.19 -1.47
N LEU A 44 2.53 -2.85 -0.18
CA LEU A 44 2.33 -3.79 0.92
C LEU A 44 0.88 -4.30 0.99
N LEU A 45 -0.10 -3.40 0.87
CA LEU A 45 -1.51 -3.76 0.90
C LEU A 45 -1.93 -4.56 -0.34
N ALA A 46 -1.35 -4.27 -1.51
CA ALA A 46 -1.54 -5.04 -2.73
C ALA A 46 -0.97 -6.46 -2.59
N ALA A 47 0.21 -6.61 -1.98
CA ALA A 47 0.79 -7.93 -1.68
C ALA A 47 -0.09 -8.72 -0.71
N LEU A 48 -0.59 -8.08 0.35
CA LEU A 48 -1.50 -8.72 1.31
C LEU A 48 -2.80 -9.18 0.65
N LEU A 49 -3.41 -8.33 -0.18
CA LEU A 49 -4.62 -8.67 -0.92
C LEU A 49 -4.37 -9.81 -1.92
N GLY A 50 -3.24 -9.77 -2.63
CA GLY A 50 -2.83 -10.83 -3.55
C GLY A 50 -2.63 -12.16 -2.84
N ALA A 51 -1.99 -12.17 -1.67
CA ALA A 51 -1.76 -13.38 -0.89
C ALA A 51 -3.08 -14.02 -0.46
N LEU A 52 -4.04 -13.21 0.00
CA LEU A 52 -5.38 -13.66 0.37
C LEU A 52 -6.20 -14.17 -0.82
N ARG A 53 -5.91 -13.69 -2.04
CA ARG A 53 -6.54 -14.14 -3.29
C ARG A 53 -5.79 -15.27 -3.98
N GLY A 54 -4.70 -15.78 -3.40
CA GLY A 54 -3.90 -16.86 -3.97
C GLY A 54 -3.04 -16.47 -5.16
N TRP A 55 -2.58 -15.21 -5.24
CA TRP A 55 -1.63 -14.79 -6.26
C TRP A 55 -0.32 -15.57 -6.16
N PRO A 56 0.32 -15.93 -7.29
CA PRO A 56 1.56 -16.66 -7.25
C PRO A 56 2.69 -15.76 -6.75
N TRP A 57 3.68 -16.40 -6.12
CA TRP A 57 4.79 -15.74 -5.43
C TRP A 57 5.49 -14.63 -6.23
N PRO A 58 5.72 -14.74 -7.56
CA PRO A 58 6.38 -13.68 -8.31
C PRO A 58 5.67 -12.32 -8.25
N PHE A 59 4.33 -12.29 -8.27
CA PHE A 59 3.59 -11.02 -8.17
C PHE A 59 3.63 -10.44 -6.74
N LEU A 60 3.63 -11.31 -5.73
CA LEU A 60 3.80 -10.90 -4.34
C LEU A 60 5.20 -10.33 -4.10
N ALA A 61 6.23 -11.01 -4.59
CA ALA A 61 7.61 -10.56 -4.50
C ALA A 61 7.82 -9.21 -5.20
N LEU A 62 7.19 -9.01 -6.36
CA LEU A 62 7.27 -7.74 -7.09
C LEU A 62 6.61 -6.59 -6.33
N THR A 63 5.42 -6.81 -5.78
CA THR A 63 4.71 -5.79 -4.98
C THR A 63 5.46 -5.47 -3.67
N LEU A 64 6.04 -6.48 -3.01
CA LEU A 64 6.91 -6.30 -1.86
C LEU A 64 8.22 -5.58 -2.20
N GLY A 65 8.81 -5.87 -3.36
CA GLY A 65 10.02 -5.21 -3.84
C GLY A 65 9.80 -3.72 -4.09
N ILE A 66 8.67 -3.35 -4.71
CA ILE A 66 8.26 -1.96 -4.87
C ILE A 66 8.04 -1.30 -3.50
N ALA A 67 7.40 -2.01 -2.57
CA ALA A 67 7.15 -1.48 -1.23
C ALA A 67 8.45 -1.20 -0.47
N LEU A 68 9.40 -2.13 -0.54
CA LEU A 68 10.72 -2.00 0.06
C LEU A 68 11.51 -0.85 -0.55
N ALA A 69 11.51 -0.73 -1.89
CA ALA A 69 12.17 0.36 -2.59
C ALA A 69 11.61 1.73 -2.17
N GLY A 70 10.29 1.87 -2.12
CA GLY A 70 9.62 3.09 -1.64
C GLY A 70 9.99 3.42 -0.19
N HIS A 71 10.03 2.43 0.68
CA HIS A 71 10.44 2.61 2.08
C HIS A 71 11.89 3.07 2.21
N VAL A 72 12.82 2.46 1.46
CA VAL A 72 14.23 2.86 1.46
C VAL A 72 14.41 4.28 0.92
N MET A 73 13.67 4.65 -0.12
CA MET A 73 13.70 6.01 -0.66
C MET A 73 13.16 7.05 0.34
N ASP A 74 12.10 6.73 1.09
CA ASP A 74 11.59 7.61 2.15
C ASP A 74 12.63 7.80 3.26
N ARG A 75 13.29 6.72 3.69
CA ARG A 75 14.34 6.76 4.72
C ARG A 75 15.55 7.59 4.31
N ARG A 76 15.87 7.67 3.02
CA ARG A 76 16.98 8.49 2.51
C ARG A 76 16.66 9.99 2.40
N ARG A 77 15.38 10.36 2.46
CA ARG A 77 14.91 11.75 2.32
C ARG A 77 14.61 12.44 3.66
N ARG A 78 14.75 11.71 4.78
CA ARG A 78 14.61 12.20 6.15
C ARG A 78 15.99 12.36 6.76
#